data_AF-A0A969PA44-F1
#
_entry.id   AF-A0A969PA44-F1
#
_cell.length_a   1.000
_cell.length_b   1.000
_cell.length_c   1.000
_cell.angle_alpha   90.00
_cell.angle_beta   90.00
_cell.angle_gamma   90.00
#
_symmetry.space_group_name_H-M   'P 1'
#
loop_
_entity.id
_entity.type
_entity.pdbx_description
1 polymer ?
#
loop_
_entity_poly.entity_id
_entity_poly.type
_entity_poly.pdbx_seq_one_letter_code
_entity_poly.pdbx_strand_id
1 'polypeptide(L)'
;MAESDKVQLEPFSYYLWCGAVFPILFFLLLCPEFVQAAFKGRLELSLIPKGAQWRLEEAKQLLQGRVLANTGAVNQLFGEVGRLGPGAIAIGNAEGTLNADGTPNWLYYGHPDPANHLINMGFGSWQASLVKNVEEADQKAMDRIKTECVPYTIKTFAEQGLALTPRLLVESCDIWIQAPRAAVDFAWNLKNCQQQGTIGDDAILCARLKNYSDPATGEFEVAAIFRQPGALEADQRRRMGEIADTLMRFRVPEWLPLRR
;
A
#
# COMPACT_ATOMS: atom_id res chain seq x y z
N MET A 1 1.55 -59.93 24.18
CA MET A 1 1.17 -58.68 24.87
C MET A 1 2.21 -57.64 24.52
N ALA A 2 1.75 -56.45 24.15
CA ALA A 2 2.45 -55.45 23.34
C ALA A 2 3.64 -54.77 24.03
N GLU A 3 4.67 -54.45 23.25
CA GLU A 3 5.74 -53.53 23.60
C GLU A 3 5.57 -52.27 22.72
N SER A 4 5.56 -51.10 23.35
CA SER A 4 5.20 -49.82 22.73
C SER A 4 6.37 -49.19 21.98
N ASP A 5 6.09 -48.76 20.75
CA ASP A 5 7.01 -48.07 19.85
C ASP A 5 7.46 -46.73 20.42
N LYS A 6 8.78 -46.59 20.62
CA LYS A 6 9.43 -45.30 20.85
C LYS A 6 9.73 -44.65 19.50
N VAL A 7 9.11 -43.50 19.24
CA VAL A 7 9.44 -42.63 18.10
C VAL A 7 10.87 -42.12 18.26
N GLN A 8 11.78 -42.61 17.43
CA GLN A 8 13.11 -42.03 17.26
C GLN A 8 12.98 -40.75 16.41
N LEU A 9 13.25 -39.60 17.04
CA LEU A 9 13.45 -38.36 16.31
C LEU A 9 14.86 -38.37 15.70
N GLU A 10 14.92 -38.37 14.37
CA GLU A 10 16.14 -38.28 13.56
C GLU A 10 16.98 -37.03 13.94
N PRO A 11 18.30 -37.16 14.17
CA PRO A 11 19.19 -36.08 14.62
C PRO A 11 19.44 -34.99 13.56
N PHE A 12 18.87 -35.11 12.37
CA PHE A 12 19.11 -34.20 11.25
C PHE A 12 18.42 -32.83 11.38
N SER A 13 17.33 -32.74 12.15
CA SER A 13 16.55 -31.49 12.29
C SER A 13 17.21 -30.47 13.24
N TYR A 14 17.99 -30.94 14.23
CA TYR A 14 18.62 -30.10 15.25
C TYR A 14 19.86 -29.36 14.71
N TYR A 15 20.66 -30.02 13.85
CA TYR A 15 21.85 -29.41 13.25
C TYR A 15 21.53 -28.36 12.17
N LEU A 16 20.40 -28.50 11.47
CA LEU A 16 19.92 -27.47 10.52
C LEU A 16 19.42 -26.21 11.25
N TRP A 17 18.80 -26.36 12.42
CA TRP A 17 18.36 -25.24 13.24
C TRP A 17 19.52 -24.51 13.93
N CYS A 18 20.51 -25.23 14.47
CA CYS A 18 21.61 -24.62 15.22
C CYS A 18 22.84 -24.23 14.38
N GLY A 19 23.11 -24.89 13.26
CA GLY A 19 24.38 -24.75 12.52
C GLY A 19 24.41 -23.67 11.43
N ALA A 20 23.25 -23.28 10.87
CA ALA A 20 23.19 -22.31 9.77
C ALA A 20 22.04 -21.30 9.90
N VAL A 21 20.89 -21.70 10.47
CA VAL A 21 19.68 -20.86 10.49
C VAL A 21 19.72 -19.83 11.63
N PHE A 22 20.11 -20.23 12.84
CA PHE A 22 20.21 -19.30 13.96
C PHE A 22 21.33 -18.26 13.79
N PRO A 23 22.56 -18.62 13.38
CA PRO A 23 23.64 -17.64 13.25
C PRO A 23 23.35 -16.60 12.17
N ILE A 24 22.70 -16.96 11.05
CA ILE A 24 22.43 -16.03 9.94
C ILE A 24 21.29 -15.06 10.28
N LEU A 25 20.18 -15.54 10.86
CA LEU A 25 19.11 -14.65 11.33
C LEU A 25 19.59 -13.75 12.48
N PHE A 26 20.42 -14.30 13.37
CA PHE A 26 21.04 -13.54 14.46
C PHE A 26 22.11 -12.54 13.94
N PHE A 27 22.90 -12.89 12.92
CA PHE A 27 23.83 -11.97 12.25
C PHE A 27 23.09 -10.86 11.47
N LEU A 28 21.99 -11.18 10.79
CA LEU A 28 21.19 -10.19 10.07
C LEU A 28 20.46 -9.24 11.01
N LEU A 29 20.12 -9.70 12.23
CA LEU A 29 19.57 -8.86 13.29
C LEU A 29 20.63 -8.01 14.02
N LEU A 30 21.89 -8.47 14.10
CA LEU A 30 22.97 -7.79 14.83
C LEU A 30 23.93 -6.97 13.96
N CYS A 31 23.96 -7.17 12.64
CA CYS A 31 24.83 -6.44 11.73
C CYS A 31 24.02 -5.58 10.73
N PRO A 32 23.56 -4.38 11.15
CA PRO A 32 22.87 -3.46 10.25
C PRO A 32 23.70 -3.08 9.01
N GLU A 33 25.02 -3.20 9.07
CA GLU A 33 25.94 -2.97 7.94
C GLU A 33 25.80 -4.00 6.82
N PHE A 34 25.49 -5.27 7.15
CA PHE A 34 25.34 -6.34 6.15
C PHE A 34 24.03 -6.19 5.37
N VAL A 35 22.96 -5.81 6.08
CA VAL A 35 21.67 -5.44 5.48
C VAL A 35 21.84 -4.19 4.61
N GLN A 36 22.60 -3.19 5.06
CA GLN A 36 22.91 -2.01 4.24
C GLN A 36 23.74 -2.34 2.99
N ALA A 37 24.66 -3.30 3.05
CA ALA A 37 25.45 -3.74 1.89
C ALA A 37 24.60 -4.46 0.84
N ALA A 38 23.66 -5.32 1.29
CA ALA A 38 22.69 -5.97 0.43
C ALA A 38 21.73 -4.96 -0.22
N PHE A 39 21.27 -3.95 0.53
CA PHE A 39 20.41 -2.87 0.01
C PHE A 39 21.13 -1.92 -0.95
N LYS A 40 22.45 -1.73 -0.82
CA LYS A 40 23.26 -0.89 -1.74
C LYS A 40 23.64 -1.60 -3.05
N GLY A 41 23.09 -2.78 -3.33
CA GLY A 41 23.40 -3.54 -4.55
C GLY A 41 24.83 -4.08 -4.60
N ARG A 42 25.53 -4.17 -3.45
CA ARG A 42 26.93 -4.66 -3.38
C ARG A 42 27.05 -6.17 -3.15
N LEU A 43 25.94 -6.89 -3.08
CA LEU A 43 25.88 -8.34 -2.98
C LEU A 43 25.26 -8.89 -4.25
N GLU A 44 26.03 -9.66 -5.02
CA GLU A 44 25.47 -10.41 -6.14
C GLU A 44 24.52 -11.50 -5.63
N LEU A 45 23.26 -11.46 -6.06
CA LEU A 45 22.22 -12.43 -5.74
C LEU A 45 22.60 -13.87 -6.14
N SER A 46 23.52 -14.03 -7.08
CA SER A 46 24.09 -15.30 -7.56
C SER A 46 24.83 -16.08 -6.48
N LEU A 47 25.34 -15.39 -5.44
CA LEU A 47 26.09 -15.99 -4.33
C LEU A 47 25.19 -16.48 -3.19
N ILE A 48 23.89 -16.18 -3.24
CA ILE A 48 22.93 -16.59 -2.22
C ILE A 48 22.32 -17.93 -2.63
N PRO A 49 22.43 -18.99 -1.81
CA PRO A 49 21.81 -20.28 -2.11
C PRO A 49 20.31 -20.09 -2.42
N LYS A 50 19.78 -20.75 -3.45
CA LYS A 50 18.36 -20.63 -3.85
C LYS A 50 17.38 -20.82 -2.68
N GLY A 51 17.71 -21.71 -1.74
CA GLY A 51 16.94 -21.96 -0.51
C GLY A 51 16.98 -20.84 0.54
N ALA A 52 17.80 -19.79 0.35
CA ALA A 52 17.90 -18.61 1.20
C ALA A 52 17.42 -17.32 0.49
N GLN A 53 17.22 -17.35 -0.83
CA GLN A 53 16.74 -16.20 -1.61
C GLN A 53 15.32 -15.78 -1.20
N TRP A 54 14.41 -16.74 -0.94
CA TRP A 54 13.06 -16.43 -0.45
C TRP A 54 13.06 -15.77 0.93
N ARG A 55 13.99 -16.16 1.82
CA ARG A 55 14.14 -15.56 3.15
C ARG A 55 14.74 -14.15 3.11
N LEU A 56 15.60 -13.86 2.13
CA LEU A 56 16.08 -12.51 1.88
C LEU A 56 14.93 -11.60 1.45
N GLU A 57 14.04 -12.10 0.62
CA GLU A 57 12.90 -11.32 0.14
C GLU A 57 11.86 -11.08 1.24
N GLU A 58 11.57 -12.09 2.07
CA GLU A 58 10.79 -11.89 3.30
C GLU A 58 11.46 -10.87 4.25
N ALA A 59 12.77 -10.95 4.44
CA ALA A 59 13.50 -10.00 5.28
C ALA A 59 13.43 -8.57 4.73
N LYS A 60 13.53 -8.40 3.41
CA LYS A 60 13.34 -7.09 2.74
C LYS A 60 11.92 -6.57 2.93
N GLN A 61 10.91 -7.42 2.77
CA GLN A 61 9.49 -7.04 2.97
C GLN A 61 9.22 -6.63 4.42
N LEU A 62 9.72 -7.40 5.40
CA LEU A 62 9.62 -7.07 6.82
C LEU A 62 10.34 -5.75 7.16
N LEU A 63 11.51 -5.52 6.57
CA LEU A 63 12.23 -4.25 6.72
C LEU A 63 11.50 -3.09 6.03
N GLN A 64 10.91 -3.29 4.85
CA GLN A 64 10.10 -2.28 4.14
C GLN A 64 8.87 -1.89 4.95
N GLY A 65 8.13 -2.87 5.49
CA GLY A 65 7.00 -2.63 6.40
C GLY A 65 7.41 -1.84 7.64
N ARG A 66 8.58 -2.14 8.22
CA ARG A 66 9.13 -1.37 9.36
C ARG A 66 9.60 0.04 8.98
N VAL A 67 10.14 0.24 7.77
CA VAL A 67 10.56 1.56 7.29
C VAL A 67 9.36 2.44 6.99
N LEU A 68 8.29 1.90 6.41
CA LEU A 68 7.03 2.64 6.20
C LEU A 68 6.27 2.88 7.50
N ALA A 69 6.41 2.01 8.50
CA ALA A 69 5.87 2.25 9.85
C ALA A 69 6.61 3.38 10.61
N ASN A 70 7.72 3.90 10.09
CA ASN A 70 8.38 5.05 10.68
C ASN A 70 7.57 6.33 10.39
N THR A 71 7.22 7.09 11.42
CA THR A 71 6.48 8.34 11.30
C THR A 71 7.15 9.36 10.36
N GLY A 72 8.49 9.40 10.30
CA GLY A 72 9.21 10.29 9.39
C GLY A 72 9.01 9.95 7.92
N ALA A 73 8.88 8.66 7.63
CA ALA A 73 8.62 8.10 6.32
C ALA A 73 7.22 8.48 5.80
N VAL A 74 6.21 8.23 6.65
CA VAL A 74 4.81 8.58 6.37
C VAL A 74 4.66 10.09 6.20
N ASN A 75 5.30 10.89 7.05
CA ASN A 75 5.27 12.35 6.94
C ASN A 75 5.97 12.87 5.68
N GLN A 76 7.05 12.23 5.20
CA GLN A 76 7.65 12.61 3.92
C GLN A 76 6.72 12.31 2.74
N LEU A 77 5.99 11.18 2.79
CA LEU A 77 5.10 10.78 1.71
C LEU A 77 3.82 11.61 1.69
N PHE A 78 3.13 11.77 2.82
CA PHE A 78 1.82 12.44 2.88
C PHE A 78 1.88 13.89 3.33
N GLY A 79 2.95 14.32 3.99
CA GLY A 79 3.10 15.67 4.51
C GLY A 79 2.21 15.94 5.72
N GLU A 80 1.77 17.17 5.86
CA GLU A 80 0.86 17.66 6.90
C GLU A 80 -0.11 18.69 6.31
N VAL A 81 -1.15 19.07 7.05
CA VAL A 81 -2.06 20.12 6.59
C VAL A 81 -1.29 21.42 6.39
N GLY A 82 -1.58 22.13 5.29
CA GLY A 82 -0.83 23.33 4.87
C GLY A 82 0.50 23.02 4.15
N ARG A 83 0.97 21.77 4.17
CA ARG A 83 2.15 21.32 3.41
C ARG A 83 1.97 19.86 3.00
N LEU A 84 1.11 19.64 2.01
CA LEU A 84 0.85 18.30 1.47
C LEU A 84 2.13 17.68 0.90
N GLY A 85 2.34 16.41 1.20
CA GLY A 85 3.40 15.59 0.62
C GLY A 85 2.97 14.99 -0.72
N PRO A 86 3.91 14.42 -1.49
CA PRO A 86 3.65 13.87 -2.82
C PRO A 86 2.50 12.85 -2.88
N GLY A 87 2.34 12.01 -1.86
CA GLY A 87 1.27 11.01 -1.77
C GLY A 87 -0.11 11.64 -1.53
N ALA A 88 -0.20 12.68 -0.70
CA ALA A 88 -1.45 13.41 -0.50
C ALA A 88 -1.81 14.23 -1.76
N ILE A 89 -0.80 14.81 -2.41
CA ILE A 89 -0.97 15.49 -3.70
C ILE A 89 -1.46 14.50 -4.78
N ALA A 90 -0.89 13.29 -4.82
CA ALA A 90 -1.31 12.24 -5.75
C ALA A 90 -2.78 11.83 -5.56
N ILE A 91 -3.23 11.68 -4.31
CA ILE A 91 -4.63 11.42 -3.98
C ILE A 91 -5.51 12.58 -4.44
N GLY A 92 -5.13 13.83 -4.14
CA GLY A 92 -5.90 15.01 -4.56
C GLY A 92 -5.97 15.19 -6.08
N ASN A 93 -4.90 14.85 -6.81
CA ASN A 93 -4.88 14.87 -8.26
C ASN A 93 -5.76 13.76 -8.85
N ALA A 94 -5.69 12.54 -8.30
CA ALA A 94 -6.57 11.43 -8.70
C ALA A 94 -8.05 11.73 -8.45
N GLU A 95 -8.35 12.40 -7.35
CA GLU A 95 -9.68 12.91 -7.00
C GLU A 95 -10.15 14.05 -7.92
N GLY A 96 -9.20 14.77 -8.54
CA GLY A 96 -9.47 15.89 -9.43
C GLY A 96 -9.57 17.24 -8.71
N THR A 97 -9.22 17.31 -7.42
CA THR A 97 -9.26 18.55 -6.62
C THR A 97 -7.94 19.32 -6.67
N LEU A 98 -6.82 18.64 -6.89
CA LEU A 98 -5.52 19.25 -7.10
C LEU A 98 -5.04 19.05 -8.54
N ASN A 99 -4.15 19.92 -9.00
CA ASN A 99 -3.32 19.65 -10.17
C ASN A 99 -2.13 18.75 -9.76
N ALA A 100 -1.45 18.16 -10.75
CA ALA A 100 -0.28 17.31 -10.51
C ALA A 100 0.91 18.00 -9.81
N ASP A 101 0.92 19.32 -9.61
CA ASP A 101 1.94 20.05 -8.80
C ASP A 101 1.48 20.30 -7.36
N GLY A 102 0.27 19.87 -7.00
CA GLY A 102 -0.32 20.13 -5.70
C GLY A 102 -1.02 21.48 -5.59
N THR A 103 -1.10 22.27 -6.66
CA THR A 103 -1.93 23.49 -6.64
C THR A 103 -3.42 23.13 -6.67
N PRO A 104 -4.26 23.77 -5.83
CA PRO A 104 -5.70 23.53 -5.85
C PRO A 104 -6.32 24.08 -7.14
N ASN A 105 -7.26 23.35 -7.72
CA ASN A 105 -8.11 23.84 -8.81
C ASN A 105 -9.50 24.25 -8.26
N TRP A 106 -10.45 24.56 -9.13
CA TRP A 106 -11.77 25.05 -8.71
C TRP A 106 -12.59 23.98 -7.94
N LEU A 107 -12.40 22.69 -8.22
CA LEU A 107 -13.10 21.57 -7.54
C LEU A 107 -12.68 21.44 -6.08
N TYR A 108 -11.45 21.85 -5.73
CA TYR A 108 -10.95 21.86 -4.36
C TYR A 108 -11.85 22.67 -3.40
N TYR A 109 -12.41 23.77 -3.89
CA TYR A 109 -13.21 24.69 -3.07
C TYR A 109 -14.69 24.28 -2.95
N GLY A 110 -15.11 23.25 -3.69
CA GLY A 110 -16.50 22.83 -3.71
C GLY A 110 -16.92 22.21 -5.04
N HIS A 111 -17.41 20.97 -5.00
CA HIS A 111 -18.05 20.33 -6.15
C HIS A 111 -19.16 19.36 -5.72
N PRO A 112 -20.21 19.18 -6.53
CA PRO A 112 -21.27 18.23 -6.20
C PRO A 112 -20.79 16.78 -6.36
N ASP A 113 -21.07 15.96 -5.36
CA ASP A 113 -20.91 14.52 -5.40
C ASP A 113 -21.91 13.91 -6.40
N PRO A 114 -21.45 13.16 -7.42
CA PRO A 114 -22.34 12.55 -8.40
C PRO A 114 -23.34 11.55 -7.81
N ALA A 115 -23.06 10.97 -6.63
CA ALA A 115 -23.87 9.94 -6.01
C ALA A 115 -24.99 10.48 -5.11
N ASN A 116 -24.76 11.60 -4.41
CA ASN A 116 -25.71 12.15 -3.43
C ASN A 116 -25.99 13.66 -3.58
N HIS A 117 -25.34 14.33 -4.54
CA HIS A 117 -25.46 15.76 -4.84
C HIS A 117 -25.04 16.71 -3.69
N LEU A 118 -24.44 16.20 -2.62
CA LEU A 118 -23.84 17.02 -1.57
C LEU A 118 -22.56 17.66 -2.08
N ILE A 119 -22.20 18.81 -1.53
CA ILE A 119 -20.96 19.49 -1.90
C ILE A 119 -19.80 18.85 -1.14
N ASN A 120 -18.74 18.53 -1.87
CA ASN A 120 -17.47 18.04 -1.34
C ASN A 120 -16.38 19.12 -1.51
N MET A 121 -15.39 19.15 -0.62
CA MET A 121 -14.28 20.12 -0.65
C MET A 121 -12.98 19.53 -0.09
N GLY A 122 -11.86 20.23 -0.30
CA GLY A 122 -10.52 19.79 0.10
C GLY A 122 -9.91 18.74 -0.83
N PHE A 123 -8.66 18.34 -0.59
CA PHE A 123 -7.95 17.41 -1.47
C PHE A 123 -8.59 16.01 -1.48
N GLY A 124 -9.19 15.60 -0.36
CA GLY A 124 -9.86 14.31 -0.21
C GLY A 124 -11.36 14.32 -0.45
N SER A 125 -11.92 15.39 -1.04
CA SER A 125 -13.36 15.54 -1.32
C SER A 125 -14.26 15.24 -0.12
N TRP A 126 -13.98 15.87 1.01
CA TRP A 126 -14.79 15.70 2.21
C TRP A 126 -16.12 16.45 2.09
N GLN A 127 -17.20 15.86 2.61
CA GLN A 127 -18.52 16.50 2.59
C GLN A 127 -18.51 17.84 3.34
N ALA A 128 -18.84 18.90 2.61
CA ALA A 128 -18.84 20.28 3.09
C ALA A 128 -19.80 20.53 4.25
N SER A 129 -20.87 19.74 4.36
CA SER A 129 -21.83 19.84 5.47
C SER A 129 -21.26 19.37 6.82
N LEU A 130 -20.13 18.68 6.83
CA LEU A 130 -19.50 18.10 8.03
C LEU A 130 -18.27 18.88 8.53
N VAL A 131 -17.90 19.95 7.83
CA VAL A 131 -16.68 20.75 8.09
C VAL A 131 -16.97 22.23 7.86
N LYS A 132 -16.16 23.11 8.45
CA LYS A 132 -16.36 24.56 8.37
C LYS A 132 -15.71 25.19 7.15
N ASN A 133 -14.61 24.62 6.66
CA ASN A 133 -13.78 25.14 5.58
C ASN A 133 -12.89 24.05 4.97
N VAL A 134 -12.15 24.41 3.90
CA VAL A 134 -11.26 23.49 3.18
C VAL A 134 -10.11 23.00 4.04
N GLU A 135 -9.62 23.81 4.97
CA GLU A 135 -8.54 23.42 5.88
C GLU A 135 -8.98 22.30 6.84
N GLU A 136 -10.22 22.37 7.35
CA GLU A 136 -10.80 21.31 8.17
C GLU A 136 -11.07 20.05 7.34
N ALA A 137 -11.51 20.19 6.08
CA ALA A 137 -11.66 19.06 5.16
C ALA A 137 -10.32 18.34 4.91
N ASP A 138 -9.26 19.10 4.64
CA ASP A 138 -7.91 18.58 4.44
C ASP A 138 -7.38 17.90 5.72
N GLN A 139 -7.66 18.47 6.89
CA GLN A 139 -7.30 17.84 8.16
C GLN A 139 -8.01 16.51 8.36
N LYS A 140 -9.31 16.42 8.07
CA LYS A 140 -10.06 15.16 8.16
C LYS A 140 -9.51 14.09 7.21
N ALA A 141 -9.20 14.46 5.97
CA ALA A 141 -8.59 13.56 5.01
C ALA A 141 -7.20 13.10 5.46
N MET A 142 -6.36 14.01 5.96
CA MET A 142 -5.03 13.70 6.47
C MET A 142 -5.07 12.80 7.72
N ASP A 143 -6.00 13.08 8.65
CA ASP A 143 -6.21 12.26 9.85
C ASP A 143 -6.63 10.85 9.45
N ARG A 144 -7.58 10.70 8.52
CA ARG A 144 -8.00 9.38 8.00
C ARG A 144 -6.83 8.63 7.36
N ILE A 145 -6.01 9.29 6.56
CA ILE A 145 -4.82 8.66 5.95
C ILE A 145 -3.86 8.16 7.04
N LYS A 146 -3.49 9.04 7.98
CA LYS A 146 -2.42 8.74 8.95
C LYS A 146 -2.86 7.81 10.08
N THR A 147 -4.11 7.88 10.51
CA THR A 147 -4.60 7.16 11.68
C THR A 147 -5.34 5.87 11.32
N GLU A 148 -5.93 5.79 10.12
CA GLU A 148 -6.68 4.61 9.67
C GLU A 148 -5.94 3.88 8.54
N CYS A 149 -5.79 4.52 7.38
CA CYS A 149 -5.29 3.86 6.18
C CYS A 149 -3.88 3.31 6.36
N VAL A 150 -2.92 4.15 6.75
CA VAL A 150 -1.50 3.77 6.80
C VAL A 150 -1.25 2.62 7.76
N PRO A 151 -1.72 2.67 9.03
CA PRO A 151 -1.56 1.54 9.95
C PRO A 151 -2.23 0.26 9.45
N TYR A 152 -3.43 0.38 8.87
CA TYR A 152 -4.16 -0.78 8.36
C TYR A 152 -3.45 -1.43 7.17
N THR A 153 -3.01 -0.62 6.20
CA THR A 153 -2.32 -1.08 4.99
C THR A 153 -1.00 -1.76 5.32
N ILE A 154 -0.19 -1.18 6.21
CA ILE A 154 1.07 -1.80 6.64
C ILE A 154 0.80 -3.18 7.26
N LYS A 155 -0.20 -3.28 8.12
CA LYS A 155 -0.58 -4.53 8.78
C LYS A 155 -1.01 -5.59 7.76
N THR A 156 -1.96 -5.27 6.87
CA THR A 156 -2.52 -6.26 5.96
C THR A 156 -1.54 -6.69 4.88
N PHE A 157 -0.69 -5.80 4.38
CA PHE A 157 0.40 -6.19 3.46
C PHE A 157 1.38 -7.17 4.13
N ALA A 158 1.74 -6.93 5.39
CA ALA A 158 2.61 -7.84 6.14
C ALA A 158 1.94 -9.22 6.37
N GLU A 159 0.66 -9.25 6.75
CA GLU A 159 -0.11 -10.49 6.90
C GLU A 159 -0.23 -11.29 5.59
N GLN A 160 -0.28 -10.60 4.45
CA GLN A 160 -0.32 -11.23 3.14
C GLN A 160 1.06 -11.63 2.59
N GLY A 161 2.16 -11.21 3.22
CA GLY A 161 3.52 -11.43 2.72
C GLY A 161 3.80 -10.64 1.43
N LEU A 162 3.22 -9.44 1.33
CA LEU A 162 3.41 -8.54 0.18
C LEU A 162 4.43 -7.44 0.51
N ALA A 163 5.25 -7.10 -0.48
CA ALA A 163 6.08 -5.90 -0.41
C ALA A 163 5.19 -4.66 -0.50
N LEU A 164 5.33 -3.74 0.47
CA LEU A 164 4.64 -2.46 0.44
C LEU A 164 5.57 -1.38 -0.11
N THR A 165 5.25 -0.88 -1.30
CA THR A 165 5.93 0.26 -1.92
C THR A 165 5.19 1.57 -1.59
N PRO A 166 5.82 2.74 -1.74
CA PRO A 166 5.12 4.02 -1.59
C PRO A 166 3.90 4.14 -2.52
N ARG A 167 4.02 3.66 -3.76
CA ARG A 167 2.88 3.65 -4.70
C ARG A 167 1.74 2.80 -4.17
N LEU A 168 2.00 1.57 -3.74
CA LEU A 168 0.96 0.68 -3.19
C LEU A 168 0.32 1.25 -1.92
N LEU A 169 1.08 1.98 -1.09
CA LEU A 169 0.52 2.66 0.07
C LEU A 169 -0.42 3.82 -0.34
N VAL A 170 -0.03 4.63 -1.33
CA VAL A 170 -0.87 5.71 -1.86
C VAL A 170 -2.13 5.17 -2.54
N GLU A 171 -2.00 4.13 -3.37
CA GLU A 171 -3.13 3.43 -4.00
C GLU A 171 -4.11 2.90 -2.95
N SER A 172 -3.61 2.26 -1.89
CA SER A 172 -4.44 1.76 -0.78
C SER A 172 -5.20 2.91 -0.09
N CYS A 173 -4.52 4.03 0.15
CA CYS A 173 -5.15 5.18 0.81
C CYS A 173 -6.10 5.97 -0.09
N ASP A 174 -5.87 6.00 -1.39
CA ASP A 174 -6.81 6.57 -2.35
C ASP A 174 -8.16 5.82 -2.32
N ILE A 175 -8.14 4.49 -2.29
CA ILE A 175 -9.38 3.68 -2.11
C ILE A 175 -9.99 3.94 -0.73
N TRP A 176 -9.16 4.04 0.32
CA TRP A 176 -9.63 4.31 1.68
C TRP A 176 -10.34 5.65 1.81
N ILE A 177 -9.89 6.68 1.10
CA ILE A 177 -10.55 7.98 1.05
C ILE A 177 -11.88 7.89 0.30
N GLN A 178 -11.92 7.24 -0.87
CA GLN A 178 -13.13 7.11 -1.69
C GLN A 178 -14.21 6.24 -1.02
N ALA A 179 -13.81 5.08 -0.52
CA ALA A 179 -14.71 4.06 -0.01
C ALA A 179 -14.00 3.22 1.07
N PRO A 180 -13.98 3.68 2.34
CA PRO A 180 -13.26 3.01 3.43
C PRO A 180 -13.60 1.52 3.58
N ARG A 181 -14.87 1.14 3.36
CA ARG A 181 -15.31 -0.26 3.44
C ARG A 181 -14.70 -1.14 2.35
N ALA A 182 -14.60 -0.60 1.13
CA ALA A 182 -14.01 -1.30 -0.01
C ALA A 182 -12.49 -1.51 0.18
N ALA A 183 -11.81 -0.58 0.85
CA ALA A 183 -10.35 -0.59 0.98
C ALA A 183 -9.79 -1.74 1.85
N VAL A 184 -10.62 -2.35 2.70
CA VAL A 184 -10.25 -3.38 3.68
C VAL A 184 -9.56 -4.58 3.02
N ASP A 185 -10.04 -5.01 1.85
CA ASP A 185 -9.56 -6.24 1.20
C ASP A 185 -8.46 -6.02 0.15
N PHE A 186 -7.93 -4.80 0.02
CA PHE A 186 -6.98 -4.46 -1.05
C PHE A 186 -5.77 -5.38 -1.11
N ALA A 187 -5.09 -5.60 0.03
CA ALA A 187 -3.90 -6.45 0.10
C ALA A 187 -4.21 -7.92 -0.27
N TRP A 188 -5.35 -8.43 0.18
CA TRP A 188 -5.78 -9.79 -0.14
C TRP A 188 -6.12 -9.94 -1.62
N ASN A 189 -6.87 -8.97 -2.17
CA ASN A 189 -7.22 -8.94 -3.58
C ASN A 189 -5.98 -8.82 -4.48
N LEU A 190 -5.00 -7.99 -4.10
CA LEU A 190 -3.73 -7.87 -4.82
C LEU A 190 -2.98 -9.20 -4.88
N LYS A 191 -2.85 -9.89 -3.75
CA LYS A 191 -2.21 -11.21 -3.70
C LYS A 191 -2.92 -12.21 -4.61
N ASN A 192 -4.25 -12.25 -4.58
CA ASN A 192 -5.03 -13.15 -5.41
C ASN A 192 -4.90 -12.84 -6.91
N CYS A 193 -4.95 -11.57 -7.28
CA CYS A 193 -4.71 -11.13 -8.64
C CYS A 193 -3.30 -11.55 -9.12
N GLN A 194 -2.28 -11.40 -8.28
CA GLN A 194 -0.93 -11.87 -8.59
C GLN A 194 -0.83 -13.39 -8.77
N GLN A 195 -1.51 -14.15 -7.91
CA GLN A 195 -1.59 -15.62 -8.02
C GLN A 195 -2.32 -16.08 -9.29
N GLN A 196 -3.21 -15.24 -9.82
CA GLN A 196 -3.92 -15.45 -11.10
C GLN A 196 -3.08 -15.04 -12.32
N GLY A 197 -1.82 -14.61 -12.11
CA GLY A 197 -0.88 -14.29 -13.19
C GLY A 197 -0.89 -12.83 -13.63
N THR A 198 -1.69 -11.96 -13.00
CA THR A 198 -1.59 -10.50 -13.26
C THR A 198 -0.34 -9.93 -12.57
N ILE A 199 0.29 -8.95 -13.19
CA ILE A 199 1.54 -8.34 -12.69
C ILE A 199 1.50 -6.82 -12.85
N GLY A 200 2.35 -6.11 -12.10
CA GLY A 200 2.48 -4.66 -12.21
C GLY A 200 1.15 -3.93 -12.02
N ASP A 201 0.90 -2.94 -12.87
CA ASP A 201 -0.31 -2.12 -12.83
C ASP A 201 -1.59 -2.94 -13.07
N ASP A 202 -1.56 -4.01 -13.87
CA ASP A 202 -2.74 -4.85 -14.09
C ASP A 202 -3.17 -5.58 -12.80
N ALA A 203 -2.20 -5.97 -11.95
CA ALA A 203 -2.51 -6.56 -10.64
C ALA A 203 -3.12 -5.55 -9.68
N ILE A 204 -2.64 -4.30 -9.71
CA ILE A 204 -3.19 -3.19 -8.91
C ILE A 204 -4.62 -2.90 -9.37
N LEU A 205 -4.85 -2.75 -10.68
CA LEU A 205 -6.18 -2.49 -11.22
C LEU A 205 -7.15 -3.64 -10.91
N CYS A 206 -6.73 -4.90 -11.08
CA CYS A 206 -7.51 -6.07 -10.69
C CYS A 206 -7.92 -6.00 -9.21
N ALA A 207 -6.99 -5.63 -8.32
CA ALA A 207 -7.28 -5.52 -6.89
C ALA A 207 -8.25 -4.37 -6.58
N ARG A 208 -8.06 -3.21 -7.21
CA ARG A 208 -8.96 -2.05 -7.08
C ARG A 208 -10.38 -2.40 -7.50
N LEU A 209 -10.54 -3.06 -8.65
CA LEU A 209 -11.86 -3.48 -9.14
C LEU A 209 -12.54 -4.48 -8.20
N LYS A 210 -11.80 -5.46 -7.69
CA LYS A 210 -12.35 -6.47 -6.76
C LYS A 210 -12.81 -5.87 -5.43
N ASN A 211 -12.18 -4.79 -4.97
CA ASN A 211 -12.60 -4.09 -3.76
C ASN A 211 -14.00 -3.46 -3.88
N TYR A 212 -14.46 -3.20 -5.10
CA TYR A 212 -15.79 -2.68 -5.38
C TYR A 212 -16.76 -3.77 -5.82
N SER A 213 -16.36 -5.03 -5.93
CA SER A 213 -17.25 -6.12 -6.35
C SER A 213 -17.75 -6.92 -5.16
N ASP A 214 -19.05 -7.22 -5.14
CA ASP A 214 -19.62 -8.23 -4.25
C ASP A 214 -19.05 -9.61 -4.64
N PRO A 215 -18.38 -10.32 -3.73
CA PRO A 215 -17.76 -11.60 -4.03
C PRO A 215 -18.76 -12.74 -4.32
N ALA A 216 -20.02 -12.62 -3.90
CA ALA A 216 -21.06 -13.60 -4.14
C ALA A 216 -21.72 -13.44 -5.51
N THR A 217 -21.89 -12.20 -5.99
CA THR A 217 -22.62 -11.89 -7.22
C THR A 217 -21.72 -11.44 -8.36
N GLY A 218 -20.52 -10.93 -8.06
CA GLY A 218 -19.61 -10.30 -9.00
C GLY A 218 -20.06 -8.89 -9.45
N GLU A 219 -21.16 -8.37 -8.92
CA GLU A 219 -21.67 -7.04 -9.24
C GLU A 219 -20.90 -5.95 -8.47
N PHE A 220 -20.78 -4.76 -9.05
CA PHE A 220 -20.11 -3.64 -8.39
C PHE A 220 -21.02 -2.92 -7.36
N GLU A 221 -20.56 -2.82 -6.12
CA GLU A 221 -21.14 -2.04 -5.02
C GLU A 221 -20.75 -0.55 -5.13
N VAL A 222 -21.15 0.06 -6.25
CA VAL A 222 -20.79 1.45 -6.59
C VAL A 222 -22.01 2.30 -6.89
N ALA A 223 -21.79 3.62 -6.90
CA ALA A 223 -22.78 4.59 -7.36
C ALA A 223 -23.26 4.25 -8.78
N ALA A 224 -24.53 4.57 -9.08
CA ALA A 224 -25.17 4.18 -10.34
C ALA A 224 -24.38 4.58 -11.60
N ILE A 225 -23.66 5.70 -11.55
CA ILE A 225 -22.81 6.20 -12.65
C ILE A 225 -21.69 5.22 -13.04
N PHE A 226 -21.23 4.39 -12.10
CA PHE A 226 -20.15 3.42 -12.30
C PHE A 226 -20.67 2.00 -12.63
N ARG A 227 -21.99 1.80 -12.67
CA ARG A 227 -22.61 0.51 -13.04
C ARG A 227 -22.67 0.29 -14.55
N GLN A 228 -22.36 1.31 -15.36
CA GLN A 228 -22.22 1.13 -16.80
C GLN A 228 -20.98 0.26 -17.10
N PRO A 229 -21.05 -0.66 -18.10
CA PRO A 229 -19.92 -1.50 -18.44
C PRO A 229 -18.64 -0.70 -18.68
N GLY A 230 -17.57 -1.04 -17.94
CA GLY A 230 -16.25 -0.40 -18.07
C GLY A 230 -16.09 0.97 -17.40
N ALA A 231 -17.15 1.58 -16.86
CA ALA A 231 -17.06 2.91 -16.25
C ALA A 231 -16.17 2.92 -14.99
N LEU A 232 -16.33 1.93 -14.10
CA LEU A 232 -15.47 1.78 -12.93
C LEU A 232 -14.02 1.52 -13.32
N GLU A 233 -13.77 0.64 -14.29
CA GLU A 233 -12.41 0.35 -14.76
C GLU A 233 -11.74 1.60 -15.33
N ALA A 234 -12.45 2.36 -16.16
CA ALA A 234 -11.94 3.60 -16.73
C ALA A 234 -11.57 4.63 -15.65
N ASP A 235 -12.42 4.81 -14.63
CA ASP A 235 -12.12 5.69 -13.51
C ASP A 235 -10.92 5.20 -12.69
N GLN A 236 -10.91 3.94 -12.27
CA GLN A 236 -9.82 3.40 -11.45
C GLN A 236 -8.48 3.41 -12.20
N ARG A 237 -8.49 3.14 -13.51
CA ARG A 237 -7.29 3.25 -14.37
C ARG A 237 -6.81 4.70 -14.49
N ARG A 238 -7.72 5.66 -14.65
CA ARG A 238 -7.38 7.09 -14.65
C ARG A 238 -6.73 7.49 -13.32
N ARG A 239 -7.34 7.14 -12.19
CA ARG A 239 -6.80 7.47 -10.85
C ARG A 239 -5.41 6.89 -10.63
N MET A 240 -5.18 5.63 -11.00
CA MET A 240 -3.86 5.00 -10.93
C MET A 240 -2.82 5.75 -11.78
N GLY A 241 -3.22 6.22 -12.97
CA GLY A 241 -2.37 7.05 -13.83
C GLY A 241 -1.99 8.36 -13.15
N GLU A 242 -2.96 9.09 -12.62
CA GLU A 242 -2.72 10.35 -11.90
C GLU A 242 -1.82 10.17 -10.69
N ILE A 243 -1.99 9.06 -9.94
CA ILE A 243 -1.12 8.71 -8.81
C ILE A 243 0.31 8.46 -9.31
N ALA A 244 0.48 7.62 -10.32
CA ALA A 244 1.79 7.27 -10.86
C ALA A 244 2.54 8.50 -11.37
N ASP A 245 1.87 9.32 -12.17
CA ASP A 245 2.44 10.52 -12.78
C ASP A 245 2.83 11.56 -11.72
N THR A 246 2.00 11.74 -10.69
CA THR A 246 2.29 12.64 -9.58
C THR A 246 3.51 12.16 -8.80
N LEU A 247 3.54 10.89 -8.39
CA LEU A 247 4.68 10.34 -7.64
C LEU A 247 5.99 10.42 -8.44
N MET A 248 5.93 10.16 -9.75
CA MET A 248 7.05 10.31 -10.66
C MET A 248 7.52 11.77 -10.73
N ARG A 249 6.60 12.74 -10.83
CA ARG A 249 6.92 14.18 -10.87
C ARG A 249 7.68 14.64 -9.63
N PHE A 250 7.26 14.18 -8.46
CA PHE A 250 7.92 14.45 -7.18
C PHE A 250 9.13 13.54 -6.92
N ARG A 251 9.51 12.70 -7.89
CA ARG A 251 10.63 11.77 -7.83
C ARG A 251 10.57 10.86 -6.61
N VAL A 252 9.38 10.45 -6.20
CA VAL A 252 9.19 9.44 -5.15
C VAL A 252 9.67 8.11 -5.73
N PRO A 253 10.78 7.52 -5.23
CA PRO A 253 11.21 6.23 -5.71
C PRO A 253 10.13 5.17 -5.54
N GLU A 254 9.96 4.36 -6.57
CA GLU A 254 9.14 3.14 -6.53
C GLU A 254 9.62 2.18 -5.43
N TRP A 255 10.90 2.30 -5.05
CA TRP A 255 11.58 1.57 -3.98
C TRP A 255 12.22 2.56 -2.99
N LEU A 256 11.42 3.18 -2.11
CA LEU A 256 11.98 3.97 -1.00
C LEU A 256 12.21 3.09 0.22
N PRO A 257 13.47 2.84 0.63
CA PRO A 257 13.81 2.96 2.03
C PRO A 257 13.85 4.46 2.33
N LEU A 258 12.82 4.97 3.01
CA LEU A 258 12.72 6.37 3.40
C LEU A 258 13.97 6.78 4.18
N ARG A 259 14.70 7.77 3.64
CA ARG A 259 15.98 8.20 4.18
C ARG A 259 15.75 8.86 5.54
N ARG A 260 16.59 8.47 6.49
CA ARG A 260 16.71 9.08 7.83
C ARG A 260 17.20 10.51 7.73
#